data_AF-A0A848CQ48-F1
#
_entry.id   AF-A0A848CQ48-F1
#
_cell.length_a   1.000
_cell.length_b   1.000
_cell.length_c   1.000
_cell.angle_alpha   90.00
_cell.angle_beta   90.00
_cell.angle_gamma   90.00
#
_symmetry.space_group_name_H-M   'P 1'
#
loop_
_entity.id
_entity.type
_entity.pdbx_description
1 polymer ?
#
loop_
_entity_poly.entity_id
_entity_poly.type
_entity_poly.pdbx_seq_one_letter_code
_entity_poly.pdbx_strand_id
1 'polypeptide(L)'
;MFKHALWKKEYRQAKLLLWLIPIVCLLFMGVAQGFLIWNWLTYYEHTYNHDVSAESFYTVIDWLFLMRNVVLALLMVILAASLIGVERRNLQNDFTFSLPFSRARVFLIKWGIGVVFLVGALLSNTIIDVLIILFSPFADHLNGSYHIKDVVFTVIIITGIYTFALFIGTITGSAAAQTILTGIFSIFPLGFMAIVTFFVYVNLGRDIGNVFHVFNAPIFNLVINSTLFFHVVGGREIVAGEYIHIWGPLSYIVVFLPLGLYCYRNNRLEYNGCIILFPQLQPVFKVGVALCFALSLGMFLTVLTVDFDSNRSVLLLSYYLGFIGGGLVTLVLMRKIMKIRFKV
;
A
#
# COMPACT_ATOMS: atom_id res chain seq x y z
N MET A 1 6.88 -29.55 10.84
CA MET A 1 5.62 -29.81 11.58
C MET A 1 4.84 -28.51 11.77
N PHE A 2 3.67 -28.40 11.13
CA PHE A 2 2.70 -27.33 11.35
C PHE A 2 2.29 -27.31 12.83
N LYS A 3 2.49 -26.19 13.52
CA LYS A 3 2.16 -26.05 14.95
C LYS A 3 0.75 -25.48 15.09
N HIS A 4 -0.23 -26.38 15.00
CA HIS A 4 -1.66 -26.07 15.08
C HIS A 4 -2.04 -25.12 16.24
N ALA A 5 -1.39 -25.25 17.40
CA ALA A 5 -1.65 -24.39 18.56
C ALA A 5 -1.35 -22.90 18.30
N LEU A 6 -0.21 -22.58 17.67
CA LEU A 6 0.17 -21.20 17.39
C LEU A 6 -0.71 -20.61 16.28
N TRP A 7 -1.05 -21.40 15.27
CA TRP A 7 -2.01 -20.99 14.24
C TRP A 7 -3.38 -20.65 14.84
N LYS A 8 -3.90 -21.50 15.74
CA LYS A 8 -5.19 -21.29 16.41
C LYS A 8 -5.19 -20.03 17.28
N LYS A 9 -4.06 -19.69 17.91
CA LYS A 9 -3.88 -18.45 18.68
C LYS A 9 -4.02 -17.23 17.77
N GLU A 10 -3.19 -17.15 16.72
CA GLU A 10 -3.20 -16.00 15.79
C GLU A 10 -4.55 -15.88 15.07
N TYR A 11 -5.16 -17.01 14.68
CA TYR A 11 -6.52 -17.04 14.13
C TYR A 11 -7.54 -16.43 15.08
N ARG A 12 -7.53 -16.81 16.37
CA ARG A 12 -8.50 -16.28 17.34
C ARG A 12 -8.33 -14.78 17.55
N GLN A 13 -7.10 -14.29 17.55
CA GLN A 13 -6.80 -12.86 17.67
C GLN A 13 -7.35 -12.05 16.49
N ALA A 14 -7.15 -12.54 15.26
CA ALA A 14 -7.50 -11.81 14.05
C ALA A 14 -8.80 -12.29 13.37
N LYS A 15 -9.57 -13.17 14.01
CA LYS A 15 -10.71 -13.89 13.39
C LYS A 15 -11.64 -12.96 12.63
N LEU A 16 -12.04 -11.85 13.24
CA LEU A 16 -12.97 -10.91 12.63
C LEU A 16 -12.39 -10.31 11.35
N LEU A 17 -11.15 -9.82 11.39
CA LEU A 17 -10.47 -9.24 10.23
C LEU A 17 -10.23 -10.28 9.12
N LEU A 18 -9.89 -11.52 9.49
CA LEU A 18 -9.68 -12.61 8.54
C LEU A 18 -10.96 -12.97 7.78
N TRP A 19 -12.12 -12.97 8.45
CA TRP A 19 -13.41 -13.25 7.81
C TRP A 19 -13.97 -12.05 7.02
N LEU A 20 -13.53 -10.83 7.31
CA LEU A 20 -13.86 -9.69 6.45
C LEU A 20 -13.25 -9.81 5.05
N ILE A 21 -12.13 -10.51 4.88
CA ILE A 21 -11.48 -10.71 3.57
C ILE A 21 -12.43 -11.40 2.57
N PRO A 22 -12.94 -12.63 2.83
CA PRO A 22 -13.88 -13.27 1.92
C PRO A 22 -15.21 -12.52 1.79
N ILE A 23 -15.66 -11.81 2.83
CA ILE A 23 -16.87 -10.97 2.76
C ILE A 23 -16.67 -9.82 1.77
N VAL A 24 -15.55 -9.10 1.84
CA VAL A 24 -15.21 -8.04 0.89
C VAL A 24 -15.14 -8.60 -0.52
N CYS A 25 -14.45 -9.73 -0.72
CA CYS A 25 -14.41 -10.35 -2.05
C CYS A 25 -15.82 -10.70 -2.56
N LEU A 26 -16.70 -11.26 -1.71
CA LEU A 26 -18.07 -11.61 -2.07
C LEU A 26 -18.92 -10.38 -2.39
N LEU A 27 -18.75 -9.29 -1.65
CA LEU A 27 -19.49 -8.05 -1.89
C LEU A 27 -19.14 -7.45 -3.25
N PHE A 28 -17.87 -7.44 -3.63
CA PHE A 28 -17.44 -6.88 -4.91
C PHE A 28 -17.65 -7.87 -6.08
N MET A 29 -17.08 -9.07 -6.00
CA MET A 29 -17.09 -10.05 -7.11
C MET A 29 -18.41 -10.82 -7.24
N GLY A 30 -19.19 -10.89 -6.16
CA GLY A 30 -20.49 -11.54 -6.16
C GLY A 30 -21.62 -10.51 -6.32
N VAL A 31 -21.92 -9.82 -5.22
CA VAL A 31 -23.14 -9.01 -5.10
C VAL A 31 -23.11 -7.79 -6.03
N ALA A 32 -22.09 -6.95 -5.93
CA ALA A 32 -22.01 -5.72 -6.70
C ALA A 32 -21.86 -5.99 -8.21
N GLN A 33 -21.10 -7.02 -8.57
CA GLN A 33 -20.94 -7.40 -9.97
C GLN A 33 -22.23 -7.96 -10.56
N GLY A 34 -22.93 -8.86 -9.86
CA GLY A 34 -24.23 -9.35 -10.28
C GLY A 34 -25.25 -8.22 -10.46
N PHE A 35 -25.27 -7.26 -9.52
CA PHE A 35 -26.10 -6.07 -9.62
C PHE A 35 -25.75 -5.22 -10.85
N LEU A 36 -24.46 -4.99 -11.10
CA LEU A 36 -23.98 -4.21 -12.24
C LEU A 36 -24.38 -4.84 -13.59
N ILE A 37 -24.22 -6.15 -13.71
CA ILE A 37 -24.57 -6.88 -14.93
C ILE A 37 -26.08 -6.81 -15.20
N TRP A 38 -26.90 -7.15 -14.21
CA TRP A 38 -28.36 -7.25 -14.40
C TRP A 38 -29.07 -5.90 -14.45
N ASN A 39 -28.66 -4.92 -13.65
CA ASN A 39 -29.40 -3.65 -13.55
C ASN A 39 -28.82 -2.53 -14.38
N TRP A 40 -27.53 -2.59 -14.73
CA TRP A 40 -26.88 -1.51 -15.46
C TRP A 40 -26.56 -1.91 -16.89
N LEU A 41 -25.78 -2.97 -17.11
CA LEU A 41 -25.38 -3.39 -18.46
C LEU A 41 -26.58 -3.89 -19.29
N THR A 42 -27.40 -4.77 -18.71
CA THR A 42 -28.61 -5.29 -19.40
C THR A 42 -29.60 -4.15 -19.70
N TYR A 43 -29.78 -3.22 -18.75
CA TYR A 43 -30.63 -2.05 -18.96
C TYR A 43 -30.09 -1.12 -20.05
N TYR A 44 -28.77 -0.93 -20.11
CA TYR A 44 -28.10 -0.11 -21.10
C TYR A 44 -28.31 -0.65 -22.53
N GLU A 45 -28.08 -1.96 -22.75
CA GLU A 45 -28.33 -2.59 -24.06
C GLU A 45 -29.78 -2.41 -24.51
N HIS A 46 -30.74 -2.68 -23.62
CA HIS A 46 -32.16 -2.53 -23.94
C HIS A 46 -32.57 -1.09 -24.22
N THR A 47 -32.04 -0.12 -23.48
CA THR A 47 -32.44 1.29 -23.59
C THR A 47 -31.86 1.95 -24.83
N TYR A 48 -30.61 1.63 -25.17
CA TYR A 48 -29.88 2.26 -26.26
C TYR A 48 -29.85 1.42 -27.55
N ASN A 49 -30.41 0.21 -27.51
CA ASN A 49 -30.39 -0.76 -28.61
C ASN A 49 -28.98 -0.92 -29.20
N HIS A 50 -28.00 -1.05 -28.29
CA HIS A 50 -26.57 -1.08 -28.58
C HIS A 50 -25.93 -2.21 -27.78
N ASP A 51 -25.38 -3.21 -28.48
CA ASP A 51 -24.72 -4.35 -27.87
C ASP A 51 -23.44 -3.91 -27.15
N VAL A 52 -23.27 -4.33 -25.90
CA VAL A 52 -22.08 -4.06 -25.11
C VAL A 52 -20.99 -5.02 -25.56
N SER A 53 -19.87 -4.47 -26.06
CA SER A 53 -18.71 -5.26 -26.45
C SER A 53 -18.00 -5.90 -25.26
N ALA A 54 -17.27 -7.00 -25.47
CA ALA A 54 -16.43 -7.65 -24.46
C ALA A 54 -15.47 -6.67 -23.75
N GLU A 55 -14.91 -5.72 -24.51
CA GLU A 55 -13.99 -4.70 -23.99
C GLU A 55 -14.72 -3.74 -23.04
N SER A 56 -15.85 -3.19 -23.48
CA SER A 56 -16.67 -2.32 -22.62
C SER A 56 -17.21 -3.05 -21.38
N PHE A 57 -17.56 -4.33 -21.50
CA PHE A 57 -17.95 -5.17 -20.36
C PHE A 57 -16.84 -5.25 -19.29
N TYR A 58 -15.61 -5.55 -19.70
CA TYR A 58 -14.49 -5.70 -18.76
C TYR A 58 -13.96 -4.38 -18.20
N THR A 59 -13.99 -3.27 -18.95
CA THR A 59 -13.60 -1.95 -18.42
C THR A 59 -14.49 -1.53 -17.24
N VAL A 60 -15.77 -1.87 -17.27
CA VAL A 60 -16.70 -1.58 -16.18
C VAL A 60 -16.43 -2.46 -14.97
N ILE A 61 -16.12 -3.74 -15.18
CA ILE A 61 -15.73 -4.68 -14.13
C ILE A 61 -14.40 -4.27 -13.47
N ASP A 62 -13.45 -3.74 -14.24
CA ASP A 62 -12.15 -3.30 -13.72
C ASP A 62 -12.29 -2.22 -12.62
N TRP A 63 -13.26 -1.31 -12.74
CA TRP A 63 -13.55 -0.33 -11.68
C TRP A 63 -13.94 -1.01 -10.36
N LEU A 64 -14.73 -2.08 -10.44
CA LEU A 64 -15.15 -2.83 -9.27
C LEU A 64 -13.99 -3.60 -8.64
N PHE A 65 -13.11 -4.14 -9.47
CA PHE A 65 -11.88 -4.82 -9.04
C PHE A 65 -10.89 -3.86 -8.39
N LEU A 66 -10.77 -2.63 -8.91
CA LEU A 66 -10.01 -1.55 -8.30
C LEU A 66 -10.53 -1.25 -6.88
N MET A 67 -11.84 -1.01 -6.73
CA MET A 67 -12.44 -0.71 -5.43
C MET A 67 -12.23 -1.86 -4.44
N ARG A 68 -12.41 -3.11 -4.88
CA ARG A 68 -12.09 -4.32 -4.11
C ARG A 68 -10.63 -4.32 -3.66
N ASN A 69 -9.68 -4.06 -4.57
CA ASN A 69 -8.25 -4.07 -4.26
C ASN A 69 -7.88 -2.99 -3.24
N VAL A 70 -8.46 -1.78 -3.34
CA VAL A 70 -8.26 -0.70 -2.35
C VAL A 70 -8.77 -1.12 -0.97
N VAL A 71 -9.99 -1.65 -0.89
CA VAL A 71 -10.58 -2.11 0.38
C VAL A 71 -9.77 -3.26 0.98
N LEU A 72 -9.35 -4.24 0.16
CA LEU A 72 -8.49 -5.34 0.60
C LEU A 72 -7.12 -4.85 1.08
N ALA A 73 -6.50 -3.89 0.38
CA ALA A 73 -5.22 -3.32 0.80
C ALA A 73 -5.34 -2.68 2.19
N LEU A 74 -6.37 -1.85 2.41
CA LEU A 74 -6.64 -1.25 3.71
C LEU A 74 -6.89 -2.31 4.79
N LEU A 75 -7.70 -3.32 4.49
CA LEU A 75 -8.00 -4.42 5.41
C LEU A 75 -6.74 -5.20 5.78
N MET A 76 -5.84 -5.46 4.83
CA MET A 76 -4.58 -6.17 5.10
C MET A 76 -3.59 -5.35 5.92
N VAL A 77 -3.55 -4.02 5.73
CA VAL A 77 -2.77 -3.12 6.60
C VAL A 77 -3.33 -3.16 8.03
N ILE A 78 -4.65 -3.10 8.19
CA ILE A 78 -5.30 -3.21 9.51
C ILE A 78 -5.05 -4.59 10.13
N LEU A 79 -5.10 -5.67 9.34
CA LEU A 79 -4.76 -7.02 9.79
C LEU A 79 -3.33 -7.08 10.30
N ALA A 80 -2.36 -6.57 9.54
CA ALA A 80 -0.96 -6.51 9.96
C ALA A 80 -0.76 -5.70 11.25
N ALA A 81 -1.47 -4.57 11.37
CA ALA A 81 -1.46 -3.74 12.58
C ALA A 81 -2.08 -4.46 13.77
N SER A 82 -3.13 -5.25 13.57
CA SER A 82 -3.76 -6.05 14.62
C SER A 82 -2.86 -7.18 15.13
N LEU A 83 -2.12 -7.83 14.21
CA LEU A 83 -1.27 -8.97 14.50
C LEU A 83 0.06 -8.57 15.13
N ILE A 84 0.59 -7.39 14.83
CA ILE A 84 1.86 -6.93 15.40
C ILE A 84 1.67 -5.69 16.28
N GLY A 85 1.19 -4.59 15.71
CA GLY A 85 1.10 -3.31 16.40
C GLY A 85 0.19 -3.31 17.64
N VAL A 86 -0.97 -3.96 17.58
CA VAL A 86 -1.93 -4.02 18.71
C VAL A 86 -1.49 -5.02 19.76
N GLU A 87 -0.86 -6.13 19.37
CA GLU A 87 -0.36 -7.14 20.33
C GLU A 87 0.68 -6.54 21.31
N ARG A 88 1.42 -5.52 20.87
CA ARG A 88 2.37 -4.76 21.71
C ARG A 88 1.67 -3.96 22.81
N ARG A 89 0.37 -3.69 22.69
CA ARG A 89 -0.40 -2.82 23.59
C ARG A 89 -0.85 -3.53 24.88
N ASN A 90 -0.85 -4.86 24.98
CA ASN A 90 -1.57 -5.56 26.06
C ASN A 90 -0.77 -6.66 26.80
N LEU A 91 0.57 -6.57 26.93
CA LEU A 91 1.44 -7.67 27.44
C LEU A 91 1.31 -9.01 26.67
N GLN A 92 0.45 -9.07 25.65
CA GLN A 92 0.24 -10.22 24.79
C GLN A 92 1.52 -10.58 24.05
N ASN A 93 2.32 -9.58 23.67
CA ASN A 93 3.61 -9.81 23.03
C ASN A 93 4.59 -10.52 23.98
N ASP A 94 4.57 -10.20 25.28
CA ASP A 94 5.43 -10.86 26.28
C ASP A 94 4.99 -12.31 26.52
N PHE A 95 3.67 -12.53 26.57
CA PHE A 95 3.10 -13.88 26.60
C PHE A 95 3.46 -14.68 25.34
N THR A 96 3.41 -14.07 24.16
CA THR A 96 3.75 -14.73 22.90
C THR A 96 5.22 -15.10 22.83
N PHE A 97 6.10 -14.27 23.38
CA PHE A 97 7.53 -14.54 23.43
C PHE A 97 7.94 -15.50 24.55
N SER A 98 7.08 -15.76 25.54
CA SER A 98 7.30 -16.82 26.54
C SER A 98 6.85 -18.22 26.06
N LEU A 99 6.07 -18.30 24.98
CA LEU A 99 5.72 -19.57 24.36
C LEU A 99 6.97 -20.28 23.80
N PRO A 100 7.00 -21.63 23.76
CA PRO A 100 8.12 -22.42 23.25
C PRO A 100 8.19 -22.42 21.71
N PHE A 101 8.09 -21.25 21.09
CA PHE A 101 8.17 -21.02 19.65
C PHE A 101 9.22 -19.96 19.34
N SER A 102 10.02 -20.18 18.30
CA SER A 102 10.96 -19.15 17.85
C SER A 102 10.23 -17.93 17.28
N ARG A 103 10.77 -16.73 17.52
CA ARG A 103 10.21 -15.47 17.00
C ARG A 103 10.03 -15.48 15.48
N ALA A 104 10.99 -16.08 14.75
CA ALA A 104 10.89 -16.27 13.31
C ALA A 104 9.64 -17.08 12.91
N ARG A 105 9.32 -18.13 13.67
CA ARG A 105 8.13 -18.96 13.42
C ARG A 105 6.83 -18.23 13.72
N VAL A 106 6.80 -17.42 14.78
CA VAL A 106 5.65 -16.56 15.08
C VAL A 106 5.38 -15.59 13.93
N PHE A 107 6.42 -14.92 13.41
CA PHE A 107 6.29 -14.03 12.25
C PHE A 107 5.77 -14.76 11.01
N LEU A 108 6.33 -15.93 10.68
CA LEU A 108 5.89 -16.71 9.52
C LEU A 108 4.43 -17.18 9.62
N ILE A 109 3.94 -17.50 10.82
CA ILE A 109 2.53 -17.86 11.01
C ILE A 109 1.62 -16.65 10.83
N LYS A 110 2.01 -15.47 11.33
CA LYS A 110 1.27 -14.22 11.09
C LYS A 110 1.21 -13.87 9.62
N TRP A 111 2.33 -14.01 8.91
CA TRP A 111 2.34 -13.83 7.45
C TRP A 111 1.47 -14.88 6.75
N GLY A 112 1.64 -16.16 7.09
CA GLY A 112 0.92 -17.27 6.46
C GLY A 112 -0.59 -17.20 6.63
N ILE A 113 -1.11 -16.82 7.81
CA ILE A 113 -2.56 -16.78 8.04
C ILE A 113 -3.25 -15.73 7.19
N GLY A 114 -2.66 -14.55 7.02
CA GLY A 114 -3.19 -13.52 6.13
C GLY A 114 -3.18 -13.98 4.67
N VAL A 115 -2.08 -14.57 4.21
CA VAL A 115 -1.94 -15.06 2.82
C VAL A 115 -2.92 -16.19 2.52
N VAL A 116 -3.08 -17.16 3.42
CA VAL A 116 -4.02 -18.28 3.23
C VAL A 116 -5.46 -17.81 3.13
N PHE A 117 -5.89 -16.88 3.99
CA PHE A 117 -7.25 -16.33 3.92
C PHE A 117 -7.45 -15.48 2.66
N LEU A 118 -6.46 -14.68 2.26
CA LEU A 118 -6.51 -13.89 1.03
C LEU A 118 -6.64 -14.76 -0.22
N VAL A 119 -5.74 -15.74 -0.38
CA VAL A 119 -5.74 -16.64 -1.54
C VAL A 119 -7.01 -17.48 -1.57
N GLY A 120 -7.41 -18.05 -0.43
CA GLY A 120 -8.64 -18.82 -0.32
C GLY A 120 -9.87 -18.00 -0.70
N ALA A 121 -9.97 -16.76 -0.19
CA ALA A 121 -11.06 -15.84 -0.48
C ALA A 121 -11.13 -15.45 -1.96
N LEU A 122 -9.99 -15.09 -2.58
CA LEU A 122 -9.96 -14.70 -3.98
C LEU A 122 -10.30 -15.89 -4.90
N LEU A 123 -9.74 -17.07 -4.65
CA LEU A 123 -10.06 -18.27 -5.43
C LEU A 123 -11.53 -18.65 -5.34
N SER A 124 -12.10 -18.70 -4.13
CA SER A 124 -13.51 -19.04 -3.95
C SER A 124 -14.44 -18.01 -4.59
N ASN A 125 -14.14 -16.72 -4.46
CA ASN A 125 -14.99 -15.67 -5.03
C ASN A 125 -14.82 -15.49 -6.53
N THR A 126 -13.68 -15.89 -7.11
CA THR A 126 -13.52 -15.94 -8.57
C THR A 126 -14.39 -17.02 -9.20
N ILE A 127 -14.57 -18.15 -8.51
CA ILE A 127 -15.53 -19.17 -8.96
C ILE A 127 -16.95 -18.59 -8.96
N ILE A 128 -17.32 -17.85 -7.90
CA ILE A 128 -18.64 -17.20 -7.80
C ILE A 128 -18.84 -16.17 -8.92
N ASP A 129 -17.84 -15.31 -9.14
CA ASP A 129 -17.80 -14.32 -10.22
C ASP A 129 -18.03 -14.95 -11.60
N VAL A 130 -17.24 -15.98 -11.92
CA VAL A 130 -17.38 -16.72 -13.19
C VAL A 130 -18.78 -17.33 -13.33
N LEU A 131 -19.34 -17.89 -12.26
CA LEU A 131 -20.71 -18.43 -12.28
C LEU A 131 -21.75 -17.33 -12.54
N ILE A 132 -21.58 -16.14 -11.97
CA ILE A 132 -22.48 -15.00 -12.20
C ILE A 132 -22.47 -14.60 -13.67
N ILE A 133 -21.29 -14.49 -14.28
CA ILE A 133 -21.17 -14.15 -15.70
C ILE A 133 -21.78 -15.26 -16.57
N LEU A 134 -21.48 -16.53 -16.28
CA LEU A 134 -22.01 -17.69 -17.01
C LEU A 134 -23.54 -17.77 -17.01
N PHE A 135 -24.20 -17.36 -15.92
CA PHE A 135 -25.65 -17.35 -15.81
C PHE A 135 -26.30 -16.01 -16.18
N SER A 136 -25.51 -15.05 -16.70
CA SER A 136 -26.00 -13.75 -17.15
C SER A 136 -26.22 -13.70 -18.67
N PRO A 137 -26.90 -12.66 -19.20
CA PRO A 137 -26.99 -12.43 -20.64
C PRO A 137 -25.64 -12.24 -21.34
N PHE A 138 -24.57 -11.97 -20.57
CA PHE A 138 -23.21 -11.72 -21.08
C PHE A 138 -22.31 -12.96 -20.99
N ALA A 139 -22.87 -14.17 -20.94
CA ALA A 139 -22.09 -15.41 -20.84
C ALA A 139 -21.04 -15.56 -21.96
N ASP A 140 -21.36 -15.09 -23.17
CA ASP A 140 -20.46 -15.11 -24.33
C ASP A 140 -19.23 -14.20 -24.18
N HIS A 141 -19.27 -13.23 -23.25
CA HIS A 141 -18.14 -12.36 -22.93
C HIS A 141 -17.14 -12.99 -21.96
N LEU A 142 -17.44 -14.18 -21.40
CA LEU A 142 -16.57 -14.80 -20.41
C LEU A 142 -15.18 -15.12 -20.99
N ASN A 143 -14.17 -14.49 -20.40
CA ASN A 143 -12.77 -14.72 -20.70
C ASN A 143 -12.02 -15.29 -19.49
N GLY A 144 -11.83 -16.61 -19.46
CA GLY A 144 -11.12 -17.27 -18.35
C GLY A 144 -9.69 -16.74 -18.13
N SER A 145 -9.00 -16.29 -19.18
CA SER A 145 -7.65 -15.73 -19.05
C SER A 145 -7.64 -14.40 -18.28
N TYR A 146 -8.71 -13.62 -18.39
CA TYR A 146 -8.87 -12.35 -17.68
C TYR A 146 -9.00 -12.59 -16.17
N HIS A 147 -9.87 -13.52 -15.75
CA HIS A 147 -10.06 -13.85 -14.33
C HIS A 147 -8.82 -14.50 -13.71
N ILE A 148 -8.10 -15.37 -14.45
CA ILE A 148 -6.84 -15.95 -13.96
C ILE A 148 -5.79 -14.85 -13.74
N LYS A 149 -5.62 -13.95 -14.71
CA LYS A 149 -4.74 -12.78 -14.55
C LYS A 149 -5.18 -11.96 -13.34
N ASP A 150 -6.49 -11.79 -13.12
CA ASP A 150 -7.00 -11.06 -11.96
C ASP A 150 -6.57 -11.63 -10.62
N VAL A 151 -6.84 -12.91 -10.42
CA VAL A 151 -6.47 -13.57 -9.17
C VAL A 151 -4.97 -13.51 -8.95
N VAL A 152 -4.16 -13.83 -9.96
CA VAL A 152 -2.70 -13.88 -9.81
C VAL A 152 -2.13 -12.52 -9.45
N PHE A 153 -2.51 -11.46 -10.19
CA PHE A 153 -2.03 -10.11 -9.91
C PHE A 153 -2.51 -9.62 -8.54
N THR A 154 -3.80 -9.74 -8.23
CA THR A 154 -4.34 -9.28 -6.95
C THR A 154 -3.73 -10.02 -5.76
N VAL A 155 -3.51 -11.34 -5.84
CA VAL A 155 -2.82 -12.10 -4.78
C VAL A 155 -1.42 -11.54 -4.54
N ILE A 156 -0.65 -11.28 -5.60
CA ILE A 156 0.73 -10.78 -5.48
C ILE A 156 0.75 -9.34 -4.94
N ILE A 157 -0.10 -8.45 -5.45
CA ILE A 157 -0.19 -7.04 -5.03
C ILE A 157 -0.56 -6.95 -3.55
N ILE A 158 -1.66 -7.60 -3.16
CA ILE A 158 -2.19 -7.51 -1.81
C ILE A 158 -1.28 -8.24 -0.81
N THR A 159 -0.63 -9.35 -1.21
CA THR A 159 0.41 -9.99 -0.40
C THR A 159 1.64 -9.10 -0.23
N GLY A 160 2.04 -8.36 -1.27
CA GLY A 160 3.12 -7.38 -1.19
C GLY A 160 2.84 -6.31 -0.13
N ILE A 161 1.64 -5.72 -0.16
CA ILE A 161 1.18 -4.72 0.83
C ILE A 161 1.12 -5.30 2.23
N TYR A 162 0.58 -6.50 2.37
CA TYR A 162 0.52 -7.17 3.65
C TYR A 162 1.91 -7.44 4.23
N THR A 163 2.83 -7.93 3.40
CA THR A 163 4.22 -8.20 3.78
C THR A 163 4.93 -6.92 4.19
N PHE A 164 4.72 -5.85 3.43
CA PHE A 164 5.28 -4.53 3.74
C PHE A 164 4.73 -3.99 5.07
N ALA A 165 3.41 -4.06 5.28
CA ALA A 165 2.76 -3.63 6.52
C ALA A 165 3.25 -4.42 7.74
N LEU A 166 3.46 -5.73 7.59
CA LEU A 166 4.06 -6.57 8.63
C LEU A 166 5.50 -6.16 8.93
N PHE A 167 6.32 -5.94 7.88
CA PHE A 167 7.69 -5.44 8.03
C PHE A 167 7.74 -4.11 8.80
N ILE A 168 6.91 -3.13 8.40
CA ILE A 168 6.80 -1.85 9.11
C ILE A 168 6.43 -2.11 10.59
N GLY A 169 5.52 -3.03 10.87
CA GLY A 169 5.17 -3.44 12.24
C GLY A 169 6.33 -3.98 13.07
N THR A 170 7.35 -4.56 12.43
CA THR A 170 8.55 -5.05 13.13
C THR A 170 9.49 -3.92 13.56
N ILE A 171 9.50 -2.81 12.82
CA ILE A 171 10.36 -1.64 13.09
C ILE A 171 9.64 -0.54 13.89
N THR A 172 8.30 -0.56 13.93
CA THR A 172 7.50 0.39 14.72
C THR A 172 7.07 -0.19 16.08
N GLY A 173 6.90 0.69 17.07
CA GLY A 173 6.49 0.28 18.42
C GLY A 173 4.99 0.40 18.72
N SER A 174 4.15 0.89 17.80
CA SER A 174 2.69 1.00 17.99
C SER A 174 1.90 0.70 16.71
N ALA A 175 0.64 0.28 16.86
CA ALA A 175 -0.28 0.06 15.73
C ALA A 175 -0.50 1.34 14.90
N ALA A 176 -0.65 2.49 15.56
CA ALA A 176 -0.84 3.77 14.87
C ALA A 176 0.37 4.13 14.00
N ALA A 177 1.59 4.02 14.55
CA ALA A 177 2.81 4.27 13.80
C ALA A 177 2.96 3.27 12.65
N GLN A 178 2.65 2.00 12.88
CA GLN A 178 2.67 0.97 11.84
C GLN A 178 1.78 1.34 10.65
N THR A 179 0.51 1.66 10.91
CA THR A 179 -0.47 2.00 9.86
C THR A 179 -0.07 3.26 9.09
N ILE A 180 0.28 4.34 9.80
CA ILE A 180 0.64 5.62 9.19
C ILE A 180 1.90 5.47 8.32
N LEU A 181 2.95 4.83 8.86
CA LEU A 181 4.21 4.66 8.11
C LEU A 181 4.05 3.71 6.93
N THR A 182 3.20 2.68 7.05
CA THR A 182 2.88 1.81 5.91
C THR A 182 2.25 2.63 4.77
N GLY A 183 1.27 3.49 5.08
CA GLY A 183 0.65 4.36 4.08
C GLY A 183 1.64 5.32 3.43
N ILE A 184 2.40 6.07 4.25
CA ILE A 184 3.39 7.03 3.76
C ILE A 184 4.44 6.34 2.87
N PHE A 185 5.06 5.25 3.35
CA PHE A 185 6.12 4.59 2.61
C PHE A 185 5.64 3.79 1.39
N SER A 186 4.34 3.48 1.28
CA SER A 186 3.77 2.86 0.07
C SER A 186 3.68 3.82 -1.11
N ILE A 187 3.57 5.12 -0.86
CA ILE A 187 3.52 6.19 -1.89
C ILE A 187 4.88 6.89 -2.02
N PHE A 188 5.76 6.72 -1.03
CA PHE A 188 7.02 7.45 -0.89
C PHE A 188 7.92 7.48 -2.12
N PRO A 189 8.17 6.38 -2.88
CA PRO A 189 9.08 6.43 -4.01
C PRO A 189 8.67 7.48 -5.06
N LEU A 190 7.40 7.50 -5.47
CA LEU A 190 6.90 8.52 -6.39
C LEU A 190 6.83 9.92 -5.75
N GLY A 191 6.34 10.01 -4.51
CA GLY A 191 6.25 11.31 -3.81
C GLY A 191 7.61 11.98 -3.66
N PHE A 192 8.65 11.20 -3.31
CA PHE A 192 10.02 11.68 -3.19
C PHE A 192 10.58 12.12 -4.55
N MET A 193 10.36 11.31 -5.60
CA MET A 193 10.75 11.68 -6.96
C MET A 193 10.13 13.02 -7.38
N ALA A 194 8.83 13.20 -7.20
CA ALA A 194 8.13 14.44 -7.55
C ALA A 194 8.72 15.67 -6.86
N ILE A 195 8.99 15.56 -5.56
CA ILE A 195 9.56 16.64 -4.75
C ILE A 195 11.02 16.94 -5.16
N VAL A 196 11.82 15.92 -5.49
CA VAL A 196 13.19 16.10 -5.98
C VAL A 196 13.20 16.73 -7.37
N THR A 197 12.33 16.28 -8.28
CA THR A 197 12.16 16.89 -9.61
C THR A 197 11.83 18.37 -9.49
N PHE A 198 10.93 18.72 -8.56
CA PHE A 198 10.60 20.12 -8.30
C PHE A 198 11.80 20.91 -7.76
N PHE A 199 12.57 20.36 -6.81
CA PHE A 199 13.79 21.00 -6.33
C PHE A 199 14.77 21.29 -7.47
N VAL A 200 14.99 20.31 -8.36
CA VAL A 200 15.88 20.45 -9.53
C VAL A 200 15.35 21.53 -10.48
N TYR A 201 14.04 21.52 -10.76
CA TYR A 201 13.37 22.53 -11.60
C TYR A 201 13.66 23.95 -11.12
N VAL A 202 13.43 24.23 -9.83
CA VAL A 202 13.63 25.57 -9.26
C VAL A 202 15.10 25.97 -9.28
N ASN A 203 16.01 25.05 -8.96
CA ASN A 203 17.42 25.37 -8.77
C ASN A 203 18.21 25.45 -10.07
N LEU A 204 17.87 24.68 -11.11
CA LEU A 204 18.62 24.67 -12.36
C LEU A 204 17.99 25.55 -13.46
N GLY A 205 16.70 25.93 -13.36
CA GLY A 205 16.02 26.88 -14.25
C GLY A 205 15.15 26.26 -15.34
N ARG A 206 14.44 27.10 -16.10
CA ARG A 206 13.41 26.70 -17.11
C ARG A 206 13.96 26.17 -18.44
N ASP A 207 15.20 26.46 -18.83
CA ASP A 207 15.83 25.98 -20.08
C ASP A 207 16.20 24.49 -20.06
N ILE A 208 15.49 23.74 -19.23
CA ILE A 208 15.58 22.31 -19.11
C ILE A 208 14.21 21.80 -19.58
N GLY A 209 13.93 21.91 -20.89
CA GLY A 209 12.90 21.07 -21.53
C GLY A 209 13.06 19.58 -21.18
N ASN A 210 14.22 19.23 -20.63
CA ASN A 210 14.60 17.99 -19.99
C ASN A 210 14.26 17.81 -18.49
N VAL A 211 13.53 18.65 -17.73
CA VAL A 211 13.26 18.30 -16.29
C VAL A 211 12.33 17.10 -16.18
N PHE A 212 11.42 16.95 -17.13
CA PHE A 212 10.69 15.70 -17.35
C PHE A 212 11.58 14.57 -17.91
N HIS A 213 12.73 14.89 -18.51
CA HIS A 213 13.81 13.93 -18.87
C HIS A 213 14.90 13.76 -17.79
N VAL A 214 14.94 14.53 -16.70
CA VAL A 214 15.95 14.41 -15.61
C VAL A 214 15.84 13.01 -15.00
N PHE A 215 14.64 12.46 -15.04
CA PHE A 215 14.40 11.04 -14.94
C PHE A 215 13.91 10.56 -16.30
N ASN A 216 14.83 10.08 -17.15
CA ASN A 216 14.48 9.39 -18.40
C ASN A 216 13.36 8.36 -18.12
N ALA A 217 12.56 8.04 -19.14
CA ALA A 217 11.48 7.04 -19.05
C ALA A 217 11.83 5.78 -18.21
N PRO A 218 13.03 5.18 -18.29
CA PRO A 218 13.39 4.04 -17.46
C PRO A 218 13.39 4.31 -15.95
N ILE A 219 13.84 5.49 -15.51
CA ILE A 219 13.87 5.83 -14.08
C ILE A 219 12.45 6.10 -13.58
N PHE A 220 11.64 6.82 -14.36
CA PHE A 220 10.23 7.02 -14.03
C PHE A 220 9.47 5.70 -13.94
N ASN A 221 9.67 4.80 -14.89
CA ASN A 221 9.08 3.46 -14.89
C ASN A 221 9.55 2.64 -13.68
N LEU A 222 10.84 2.73 -13.32
CA LEU A 222 11.35 2.07 -12.12
C LEU A 222 10.67 2.61 -10.86
N VAL A 223 10.48 3.94 -10.75
CA VAL A 223 9.86 4.57 -9.58
C VAL A 223 8.37 4.22 -9.48
N ILE A 224 7.61 4.27 -10.58
CA ILE A 224 6.21 3.84 -10.60
C ILE A 224 6.11 2.36 -10.21
N ASN A 225 6.90 1.50 -10.84
CA ASN A 225 6.88 0.06 -10.52
C ASN A 225 7.34 -0.23 -9.09
N SER A 226 8.18 0.62 -8.50
CA SER A 226 8.57 0.52 -7.09
C SER A 226 7.55 1.13 -6.13
N THR A 227 6.55 1.88 -6.61
CA THR A 227 5.55 2.53 -5.74
C THR A 227 4.36 1.61 -5.52
N LEU A 228 4.38 0.88 -4.40
CA LEU A 228 3.41 -0.18 -4.09
C LEU A 228 1.94 0.27 -4.17
N PHE A 229 1.64 1.49 -3.77
CA PHE A 229 0.27 2.02 -3.82
C PHE A 229 -0.30 2.09 -5.26
N PHE A 230 0.54 2.39 -6.25
CA PHE A 230 0.08 2.44 -7.65
C PHE A 230 -0.26 1.07 -8.22
N HIS A 231 0.25 -0.01 -7.65
CA HIS A 231 -0.21 -1.35 -8.05
C HIS A 231 -1.60 -1.67 -7.50
N VAL A 232 -2.06 -0.98 -6.46
CA VAL A 232 -3.44 -1.11 -5.97
C VAL A 232 -4.40 -0.28 -6.80
N VAL A 233 -3.99 0.96 -7.09
CA VAL A 233 -4.89 2.00 -7.65
C VAL A 233 -4.76 2.14 -9.16
N GLY A 234 -3.56 1.93 -9.70
CA GLY A 234 -3.35 1.86 -11.13
C GLY A 234 -4.12 0.64 -11.63
N GLY A 235 -5.17 0.89 -12.40
CA GLY A 235 -5.88 -0.15 -13.12
C GLY A 235 -4.92 -0.98 -13.96
N ARG A 236 -5.43 -2.06 -14.55
CA ARG A 236 -4.65 -2.96 -15.42
C ARG A 236 -4.15 -2.29 -16.70
N GLU A 237 -4.47 -1.01 -16.87
CA GLU A 237 -4.15 -0.19 -18.02
C GLU A 237 -3.39 1.07 -17.57
N ILE A 238 -2.17 1.17 -18.09
CA ILE A 238 -1.53 2.41 -18.51
C ILE A 238 -1.62 3.57 -17.49
N VAL A 239 -0.71 3.61 -16.53
CA VAL A 239 -0.39 4.87 -15.84
C VAL A 239 0.68 5.58 -16.69
N ALA A 240 0.28 6.66 -17.37
CA ALA A 240 1.17 7.48 -18.21
C ALA A 240 1.84 6.77 -19.42
N GLY A 241 1.14 5.85 -20.07
CA GLY A 241 1.64 5.16 -21.29
C GLY A 241 2.30 3.80 -21.03
N GLU A 242 2.46 3.39 -19.77
CA GLU A 242 3.37 2.30 -19.38
C GLU A 242 2.66 1.17 -18.61
N TYR A 243 3.10 -0.07 -18.87
CA TYR A 243 2.55 -1.26 -18.22
C TYR A 243 3.06 -1.40 -16.78
N ILE A 244 2.13 -1.50 -15.83
CA ILE A 244 2.46 -1.80 -14.43
C ILE A 244 2.93 -3.26 -14.34
N HIS A 245 4.20 -3.46 -14.01
CA HIS A 245 4.82 -4.78 -13.97
C HIS A 245 4.65 -5.46 -12.61
N ILE A 246 4.31 -6.76 -12.66
CA ILE A 246 4.15 -7.61 -11.47
C ILE A 246 5.42 -7.73 -10.61
N TRP A 247 6.59 -7.41 -11.18
CA TRP A 247 7.88 -7.41 -10.50
C TRP A 247 7.92 -6.44 -9.31
N GLY A 248 7.17 -5.34 -9.36
CA GLY A 248 7.10 -4.34 -8.29
C GLY A 248 6.66 -4.96 -6.96
N PRO A 249 5.41 -5.42 -6.82
CA PRO A 249 4.92 -6.03 -5.58
C PRO A 249 5.64 -7.34 -5.24
N LEU A 250 6.08 -8.10 -6.24
CA LEU A 250 6.87 -9.31 -6.00
C LEU A 250 8.19 -8.98 -5.29
N SER A 251 8.88 -7.90 -5.69
CA SER A 251 10.10 -7.44 -5.02
C SER A 251 9.85 -7.08 -3.56
N TYR A 252 8.67 -6.51 -3.23
CA TYR A 252 8.29 -6.22 -1.86
C TYR A 252 8.18 -7.50 -1.01
N ILE A 253 7.60 -8.57 -1.57
CA ILE A 253 7.53 -9.85 -0.87
C ILE A 253 8.94 -10.41 -0.64
N VAL A 254 9.75 -10.47 -1.71
CA VAL A 254 11.09 -11.06 -1.68
C VAL A 254 12.04 -10.30 -0.74
N VAL A 255 11.95 -8.98 -0.68
CA VAL A 255 12.85 -8.14 0.14
C VAL A 255 12.33 -7.96 1.56
N PHE A 256 11.05 -7.60 1.75
CA PHE A 256 10.55 -7.24 3.08
C PHE A 256 10.16 -8.43 3.94
N LEU A 257 9.88 -9.61 3.36
CA LEU A 257 9.64 -10.81 4.15
C LEU A 257 10.89 -11.24 4.96
N PRO A 258 12.09 -11.43 4.35
CA PRO A 258 13.29 -11.77 5.11
C PRO A 258 13.76 -10.63 6.02
N LEU A 259 13.63 -9.36 5.60
CA LEU A 259 13.94 -8.22 6.47
C LEU A 259 13.02 -8.17 7.69
N GLY A 260 11.72 -8.40 7.50
CA GLY A 260 10.74 -8.49 8.59
C GLY A 260 11.07 -9.63 9.54
N LEU A 261 11.46 -10.80 9.01
CA LEU A 261 11.90 -11.92 9.83
C LEU A 261 13.13 -11.58 10.68
N TYR A 262 14.13 -10.92 10.08
CA TYR A 262 15.34 -10.47 10.75
C TYR A 262 15.03 -9.45 11.86
N CYS A 263 14.27 -8.40 11.54
CA CYS A 263 13.88 -7.36 12.49
C CYS A 263 13.01 -7.92 13.62
N TYR A 264 12.05 -8.79 13.31
CA TYR A 264 11.18 -9.40 14.32
C TYR A 264 11.93 -10.32 15.28
N ARG A 265 12.95 -11.05 14.80
CA ARG A 265 13.82 -11.86 15.66
C ARG A 265 14.59 -10.99 16.67
N ASN A 266 15.10 -9.86 16.21
CA ASN A 266 15.95 -8.96 16.98
C ASN A 266 15.18 -7.88 17.76
N ASN A 267 13.85 -8.02 17.83
CA ASN A 267 12.94 -7.06 18.44
C ASN A 267 13.20 -6.93 19.96
N ARG A 268 13.46 -5.70 20.42
CA ARG A 268 13.68 -5.34 21.83
C ARG A 268 12.38 -4.81 22.43
N LEU A 269 11.88 -5.48 23.47
CA LEU A 269 10.59 -5.16 24.08
C LEU A 269 10.56 -3.80 24.79
N GLU A 270 11.72 -3.31 25.26
CA GLU A 270 11.90 -2.05 26.00
C GLU A 270 11.46 -0.80 25.22
N TYR A 271 11.43 -0.89 23.88
CA TYR A 271 11.05 0.20 22.99
C TYR A 271 9.61 0.07 22.45
N ASN A 272 8.80 -0.84 22.99
CA ASN A 272 7.37 -0.87 22.70
C ASN A 272 6.73 0.47 23.09
N GLY A 273 5.83 0.99 22.26
CA GLY A 273 5.22 2.32 22.41
C GLY A 273 6.01 3.48 21.82
N CYS A 274 7.28 3.30 21.43
CA CYS A 274 8.00 4.29 20.62
C CYS A 274 7.53 4.25 19.14
N ILE A 275 7.72 5.35 18.40
CA ILE A 275 7.40 5.37 16.95
C ILE A 275 8.27 4.38 16.20
N ILE A 276 9.58 4.39 16.48
CA ILE A 276 10.57 3.46 15.93
C ILE A 276 11.22 2.69 17.07
N LEU A 277 11.26 1.38 16.87
CA LEU A 277 11.72 0.42 17.85
C LEU A 277 13.25 0.31 17.91
N PHE A 278 13.94 0.50 16.77
CA PHE A 278 15.39 0.43 16.69
C PHE A 278 16.02 1.81 16.92
N PRO A 279 16.80 2.03 17.99
CA PRO A 279 17.43 3.31 18.28
C PRO A 279 18.33 3.81 17.14
N GLN A 280 19.00 2.91 16.43
CA GLN A 280 19.87 3.27 15.29
C GLN A 280 19.08 3.87 14.12
N LEU A 281 17.80 3.50 13.96
CA LEU A 281 16.95 3.97 12.87
C LEU A 281 16.26 5.31 13.19
N GLN A 282 16.18 5.69 14.47
CA GLN A 282 15.60 6.95 14.92
C GLN A 282 16.27 8.21 14.31
N PRO A 283 17.62 8.36 14.31
CA PRO A 283 18.24 9.54 13.71
C PRO A 283 18.02 9.58 12.19
N VAL A 284 18.14 8.45 11.50
CA VAL A 284 17.91 8.35 10.05
C VAL A 284 16.49 8.77 9.70
N PHE A 285 15.49 8.24 10.41
CA PHE A 285 14.10 8.62 10.21
C PHE A 285 13.85 10.10 10.48
N LYS A 286 14.42 10.65 11.55
CA LYS A 286 14.26 12.07 11.88
C LYS A 286 14.83 12.98 10.80
N VAL A 287 16.02 12.68 10.30
CA VAL A 287 16.66 13.45 9.21
C VAL A 287 15.87 13.28 7.91
N GLY A 288 15.47 12.06 7.57
CA GLY A 288 14.69 11.77 6.38
C GLY A 288 13.36 12.51 6.35
N VAL A 289 12.59 12.45 7.45
CA VAL A 289 11.32 13.19 7.57
C VAL A 289 11.57 14.70 7.48
N ALA A 290 12.58 15.24 8.17
CA ALA A 290 12.89 16.66 8.10
C ALA A 290 13.24 17.12 6.66
N LEU A 291 14.03 16.33 5.94
CA LEU A 291 14.39 16.62 4.54
C LEU A 291 13.16 16.57 3.64
N CYS A 292 12.32 15.54 3.76
CA CYS A 292 11.14 15.37 2.92
C CYS A 292 10.13 16.50 3.15
N PHE A 293 9.88 16.88 4.41
CA PHE A 293 9.01 18.00 4.74
C PHE A 293 9.60 19.35 4.33
N ALA A 294 10.91 19.55 4.45
CA ALA A 294 11.57 20.76 3.96
C ALA A 294 11.37 20.92 2.46
N LEU A 295 11.69 19.88 1.67
CA LEU A 295 11.52 19.93 0.21
C LEU A 295 10.03 20.07 -0.19
N SER A 296 9.12 19.37 0.50
CA SER A 296 7.68 19.45 0.23
C SER A 296 7.09 20.82 0.54
N LEU A 297 7.50 21.46 1.65
CA LEU A 297 7.02 22.80 2.00
C LEU A 297 7.65 23.88 1.13
N GLY A 298 8.90 23.69 0.67
CA GLY A 298 9.49 24.51 -0.38
C GLY A 298 8.65 24.47 -1.66
N MET A 299 8.30 23.27 -2.12
CA MET A 299 7.41 23.09 -3.27
C MET A 299 6.04 23.73 -3.06
N PHE A 300 5.39 23.43 -1.93
CA PHE A 300 4.05 23.94 -1.63
C PHE A 300 4.01 25.46 -1.57
N LEU A 301 4.97 26.11 -0.92
CA LEU A 301 5.01 27.56 -0.81
C LEU A 301 5.24 28.22 -2.18
N THR A 302 6.13 27.67 -3.01
CA THR A 302 6.35 28.18 -4.37
C THR A 302 5.08 28.09 -5.22
N VAL A 303 4.42 26.92 -5.23
CA VAL A 303 3.17 26.71 -5.98
C VAL A 303 2.05 27.65 -5.54
N LEU A 304 1.98 27.98 -4.24
CA LEU A 304 0.91 28.81 -3.69
C LEU A 304 1.12 30.31 -3.93
N THR A 305 2.37 30.77 -3.98
CA THR A 305 2.70 32.20 -3.86
C THR A 305 3.27 32.82 -5.13
N VAL A 306 3.74 32.00 -6.06
CA VAL A 306 4.52 32.47 -7.19
C VAL A 306 4.06 31.79 -8.47
N ASP A 307 3.69 32.57 -9.47
CA ASP A 307 3.39 32.06 -10.80
C ASP A 307 4.63 31.41 -11.41
N PHE A 308 4.41 30.28 -12.08
CA PHE A 308 5.47 29.50 -12.69
C PHE A 308 6.21 30.22 -13.80
N ASP A 309 5.75 31.38 -14.27
CA ASP A 309 6.36 32.24 -15.29
C ASP A 309 7.17 33.43 -14.72
N SER A 310 7.09 33.66 -13.41
CA SER A 310 7.81 34.74 -12.72
C SER A 310 9.35 34.65 -12.80
N ASN A 311 10.06 35.71 -12.40
CA ASN A 311 11.52 35.71 -12.37
C ASN A 311 12.07 34.59 -11.48
N ARG A 312 13.10 33.87 -11.98
CA ARG A 312 13.76 32.77 -11.27
C ARG A 312 14.17 33.12 -9.84
N SER A 313 14.61 34.35 -9.59
CA SER A 313 14.99 34.83 -8.25
C SER A 313 13.82 34.81 -7.25
N VAL A 314 12.60 35.12 -7.72
CA VAL A 314 11.38 35.09 -6.90
C VAL A 314 10.99 33.65 -6.58
N LEU A 315 11.14 32.76 -7.57
CA LEU A 315 10.88 31.33 -7.44
C LEU A 315 11.84 30.65 -6.45
N LEU A 316 13.13 30.99 -6.52
CA LEU A 316 14.15 30.55 -5.56
C LEU A 316 13.85 31.06 -4.16
N LEU A 317 13.50 32.35 -4.03
CA LEU A 317 13.20 32.94 -2.73
C LEU A 317 12.02 32.25 -2.04
N SER A 318 10.90 32.08 -2.74
CA SER A 318 9.73 31.37 -2.18
C SER A 318 10.07 29.93 -1.82
N TYR A 319 10.84 29.24 -2.67
CA TYR A 319 11.23 27.87 -2.40
C TYR A 319 12.10 27.73 -1.14
N TYR A 320 13.15 28.55 -1.02
CA TYR A 320 14.07 28.47 0.13
C TYR A 320 13.44 28.95 1.43
N LEU A 321 12.50 29.91 1.38
CA LEU A 321 11.69 30.28 2.54
C LEU A 321 10.86 29.10 3.05
N GLY A 322 10.17 28.40 2.15
CA GLY A 322 9.41 27.19 2.48
C GLY A 322 10.30 26.04 2.96
N PHE A 323 11.45 25.86 2.32
CA PHE A 323 12.42 24.81 2.65
C PHE A 323 13.01 24.98 4.06
N ILE A 324 13.52 26.17 4.37
CA ILE A 324 14.15 26.46 5.66
C ILE A 324 13.07 26.45 6.76
N GLY A 325 11.94 27.13 6.53
CA GLY A 325 10.83 27.17 7.48
C GLY A 325 10.30 25.77 7.77
N GLY A 326 10.02 24.98 6.73
CA GLY A 326 9.54 23.61 6.85
C GLY A 326 10.51 22.67 7.55
N GLY A 327 11.81 22.76 7.22
CA GLY A 327 12.85 21.98 7.86
C GLY A 327 12.96 22.27 9.36
N LEU A 328 12.99 23.55 9.75
CA LEU A 328 13.07 23.96 11.17
C LEU A 328 11.85 23.51 11.96
N VAL A 329 10.64 23.76 11.44
CA VAL A 329 9.38 23.34 12.08
C VAL A 329 9.36 21.83 12.29
N THR A 330 9.74 21.06 11.27
CA THR A 330 9.76 19.59 11.33
C THR A 330 10.79 19.08 12.32
N LEU A 331 11.98 19.68 12.39
CA LEU A 331 13.00 19.29 13.38
C LEU A 331 12.53 19.53 14.82
N VAL A 332 11.82 20.62 15.08
CA VAL A 332 11.24 20.91 16.40
C VAL A 332 10.12 19.92 16.74
N LEU A 333 9.21 19.66 15.79
CA LEU A 333 8.14 18.68 15.97
C LEU A 333 8.69 17.28 16.21
N MET A 334 9.66 16.82 15.42
CA MET A 334 10.28 15.51 15.57
C MET A 334 11.02 15.35 16.91
N ARG A 335 11.59 16.42 17.48
CA ARG A 335 12.17 16.37 18.84
C ARG A 335 11.11 16.09 19.91
N LYS A 336 9.87 16.57 19.73
CA LYS A 336 8.75 16.31 20.65
C LYS A 336 8.15 14.93 20.40
N ILE A 337 7.82 14.63 19.16
CA ILE A 337 7.13 13.42 18.72
C ILE A 337 7.94 12.16 19.05
N MET A 338 9.27 12.17 18.87
CA MET A 338 10.13 11.02 19.18
C MET A 338 10.26 10.72 20.69
N LYS A 339 9.91 11.67 21.57
CA LYS A 339 9.86 11.46 23.02
C LYS A 339 8.52 10.90 23.50
N ILE A 340 7.49 10.96 22.66
CA ILE A 340 6.16 10.43 23.00
C ILE A 340 6.26 8.90 22.99
N ARG A 341 5.84 8.31 24.11
CA ARG A 341 5.50 6.90 24.18
C ARG A 341 4.00 6.79 24.08
N PHE A 342 3.51 6.12 23.04
CA PHE A 342 2.11 5.77 22.95
C PHE A 342 1.80 4.83 24.11
N LYS A 343 1.21 5.38 25.17
CA LYS A 343 0.76 4.61 26.31
C LYS A 343 -0.36 3.68 25.83
N VAL A 344 -0.12 2.41 26.11
CA VAL A 344 -1.05 1.29 26.29
C VAL A 344 -2.43 1.77 26.72
#